data_AF-A0A9P0FGP3-F1
#
_entry.id   AF-A0A9P0FGP3-F1
#
_cell.length_a   1.000
_cell.length_b   1.000
_cell.length_c   1.000
_cell.angle_alpha   90.00
_cell.angle_beta   90.00
_cell.angle_gamma   90.00
#
_symmetry.space_group_name_H-M   'P 1'
#
loop_
_entity.id
_entity.type
_entity.pdbx_description
1 polymer ?
#
loop_
_entity_poly.entity_id
_entity_poly.type
_entity_poly.pdbx_seq_one_letter_code
_entity_poly.pdbx_strand_id
1 'polypeptide(L)'
;MTLKTSNTKKDKNSDLITKKEDAISDKTYLTKEVETSISLLESRENAVVFESLLFLSKYGDLKEENLVKLQKNGLACKILSLLKRNVCILRMSLRLLGILLRMDATVFELDQDIYDEQILKISSMYTSHPDEFVKQFCFPILSRLATSNRITTLIFKADLFTPIFETLEKARRLN
;
A
#
# COMPACT_ATOMS: atom_id res chain seq x y z
N MET A 1 -70.79 44.20 -18.43
CA MET A 1 -70.01 43.15 -19.14
C MET A 1 -69.63 42.08 -18.14
N THR A 2 -69.70 40.84 -18.60
CA THR A 2 -69.93 39.61 -17.86
C THR A 2 -68.63 38.97 -17.32
N LEU A 3 -68.75 38.36 -16.12
CA LEU A 3 -68.15 37.11 -15.63
C LEU A 3 -66.80 36.62 -16.21
N LYS A 4 -65.82 36.37 -15.32
CA LYS A 4 -65.33 34.99 -15.04
C LYS A 4 -64.28 34.94 -13.92
N THR A 5 -64.68 34.33 -12.81
CA THR A 5 -63.84 33.66 -11.81
C THR A 5 -63.23 32.37 -12.37
N SER A 6 -61.97 32.09 -12.05
CA SER A 6 -61.45 30.71 -12.02
C SER A 6 -60.25 30.58 -11.06
N ASN A 7 -60.49 29.93 -9.91
CA ASN A 7 -59.77 28.77 -9.34
C ASN A 7 -58.23 28.68 -9.50
N THR A 8 -57.40 28.29 -8.54
CA THR A 8 -57.56 27.60 -7.24
C THR A 8 -56.16 27.62 -6.61
N LYS A 9 -55.95 28.27 -5.45
CA LYS A 9 -54.71 28.09 -4.67
C LYS A 9 -54.94 26.94 -3.71
N LYS A 10 -54.39 25.78 -4.05
CA LYS A 10 -54.40 24.57 -3.23
C LYS A 10 -53.02 24.45 -2.59
N ASP A 11 -52.97 24.61 -1.28
CA ASP A 11 -51.86 24.13 -0.46
C ASP A 11 -51.59 22.65 -0.75
N LYS A 12 -50.32 22.30 -0.98
CA LYS A 12 -49.71 21.07 -0.47
C LYS A 12 -48.20 21.12 -0.64
N ASN A 13 -47.56 21.31 0.51
CA ASN A 13 -46.30 20.73 0.96
C ASN A 13 -45.44 19.93 -0.02
N SER A 14 -44.14 20.23 0.10
CA SER A 14 -42.99 19.32 0.03
C SER A 14 -42.76 18.59 -1.29
N ASP A 15 -41.96 19.21 -2.16
CA ASP A 15 -41.09 18.45 -3.04
C ASP A 15 -39.65 18.96 -2.90
N LEU A 16 -38.99 18.38 -1.90
CA LEU A 16 -37.63 17.82 -1.99
C LEU A 16 -36.53 18.78 -2.49
N ILE A 17 -36.25 19.77 -1.65
CA ILE A 17 -34.86 20.11 -1.31
C ILE A 17 -34.27 18.85 -0.68
N THR A 18 -33.35 18.16 -1.38
CA THR A 18 -32.18 17.39 -0.86
C THR A 18 -31.76 16.34 -1.87
N LYS A 19 -30.83 16.70 -2.77
CA LYS A 19 -29.89 15.73 -3.37
C LYS A 19 -28.52 16.40 -3.46
N LYS A 20 -27.88 16.61 -2.30
CA LYS A 20 -26.48 17.01 -2.26
C LYS A 20 -25.74 16.73 -0.93
N GLU A 21 -26.23 15.81 -0.10
CA GLU A 21 -25.58 15.54 1.21
C GLU A 21 -24.92 14.16 1.31
N ASP A 22 -25.25 13.18 0.47
CA ASP A 22 -24.75 11.80 0.64
C ASP A 22 -23.31 11.55 0.14
N ALA A 23 -22.68 12.51 -0.54
CA ALA A 23 -21.31 12.32 -1.06
C ALA A 23 -20.21 12.70 -0.06
N ILE A 24 -20.54 13.43 1.00
CA ILE A 24 -19.57 13.99 1.95
C ILE A 24 -19.33 13.05 3.14
N SER A 25 -20.34 12.25 3.52
CA SER A 25 -20.22 11.27 4.61
C SER A 25 -19.25 10.14 4.27
N ASP A 26 -19.46 9.47 3.13
CA ASP A 26 -18.81 8.19 2.83
C ASP A 26 -17.32 8.32 2.59
N LYS A 27 -16.88 9.42 1.97
CA LYS A 27 -15.45 9.72 1.78
C LYS A 27 -14.73 9.96 3.11
N THR A 28 -15.41 10.55 4.09
CA THR A 28 -14.84 10.86 5.41
C THR A 28 -14.66 9.59 6.24
N TYR A 29 -15.67 8.72 6.26
CA TYR A 29 -15.61 7.44 6.98
C TYR A 29 -14.49 6.53 6.44
N LEU A 30 -14.39 6.38 5.12
CA LEU A 30 -13.32 5.58 4.51
C LEU A 30 -11.93 6.18 4.77
N THR A 31 -11.82 7.51 4.88
CA THR A 31 -10.56 8.17 5.23
C THR A 31 -10.12 7.83 6.65
N LYS A 32 -11.04 7.92 7.60
CA LYS A 32 -10.77 7.61 9.00
C LYS A 32 -10.40 6.14 9.22
N GLU A 33 -11.05 5.22 8.50
CA GLU A 33 -10.73 3.79 8.55
C GLU A 33 -9.32 3.49 8.04
N VAL A 34 -8.89 4.16 6.96
CA VAL A 34 -7.52 4.04 6.43
C VAL A 34 -6.50 4.54 7.44
N GLU A 35 -6.68 5.75 7.98
CA GLU A 35 -5.77 6.31 8.98
C GLU A 35 -5.70 5.43 10.23
N THR A 36 -6.85 4.98 10.73
CA THR A 36 -6.93 4.06 11.87
C THR A 36 -6.18 2.76 11.59
N SER A 37 -6.39 2.16 10.40
CA SER A 37 -5.71 0.92 10.02
C SER A 37 -4.20 1.10 9.91
N ILE A 38 -3.71 2.26 9.46
CA ILE A 38 -2.27 2.58 9.45
C ILE A 38 -1.74 2.68 10.88
N SER A 39 -2.45 3.34 11.80
CA SER A 39 -2.06 3.42 13.20
C SER A 39 -2.04 2.04 13.89
N LEU A 40 -3.00 1.17 13.56
CA LEU A 40 -3.09 -0.18 14.14
C LEU A 40 -1.94 -1.11 13.73
N LEU A 41 -1.13 -0.75 12.72
CA LEU A 41 0.08 -1.51 12.37
C LEU A 41 1.12 -1.53 13.49
N GLU A 42 1.08 -0.56 14.41
CA GLU A 42 1.97 -0.52 15.57
C GLU A 42 1.51 -1.43 16.72
N SER A 43 0.33 -2.04 16.59
CA SER A 43 -0.21 -2.93 17.61
C SER A 43 0.75 -4.08 17.95
N ARG A 44 0.72 -4.51 19.20
CA ARG A 44 1.45 -5.70 19.64
C ARG A 44 0.75 -6.97 19.17
N GLU A 45 -0.55 -6.90 18.89
CA GLU A 45 -1.39 -8.03 18.53
C GLU A 45 -1.27 -8.35 17.04
N ASN A 46 -0.73 -9.53 16.74
CA ASN A 46 -0.51 -9.96 15.34
C ASN A 46 -1.83 -10.05 14.54
N ALA A 47 -2.94 -10.42 15.17
CA ALA A 47 -4.24 -10.50 14.50
C ALA A 47 -4.70 -9.11 14.02
N VAL A 48 -4.64 -8.11 14.91
CA VAL A 48 -4.99 -6.71 14.60
C VAL A 48 -4.12 -6.15 13.48
N VAL A 49 -2.80 -6.38 13.54
CA VAL A 49 -1.87 -5.94 12.49
C VAL A 49 -2.19 -6.61 11.16
N PHE A 50 -2.45 -7.92 11.16
CA PHE A 50 -2.75 -8.66 9.93
C PHE A 50 -4.08 -8.21 9.29
N GLU A 51 -5.13 -8.03 10.09
CA GLU A 51 -6.43 -7.52 9.61
C GLU A 51 -6.29 -6.12 9.02
N SER A 52 -5.53 -5.25 9.69
CA SER A 52 -5.25 -3.89 9.20
C SER A 52 -4.48 -3.91 7.88
N LEU A 53 -3.45 -4.76 7.75
CA LEU A 53 -2.72 -4.94 6.49
C LEU A 53 -3.63 -5.47 5.37
N LEU A 54 -4.53 -6.40 5.68
CA LEU A 54 -5.46 -6.96 4.71
C LEU A 54 -6.44 -5.88 4.19
N PHE A 55 -6.96 -5.05 5.09
CA PHE A 55 -7.80 -3.91 4.73
C PHE A 55 -7.04 -2.93 3.83
N LEU A 56 -5.85 -2.49 4.27
CA LEU A 56 -5.02 -1.52 3.52
C LEU A 56 -4.62 -2.06 2.15
N SER A 57 -4.32 -3.35 2.07
CA SER A 57 -4.07 -4.04 0.81
C SER A 57 -5.27 -3.94 -0.13
N LYS A 58 -6.45 -4.36 0.33
CA LYS A 58 -7.67 -4.31 -0.48
C LYS A 58 -7.98 -2.89 -0.91
N TYR A 59 -7.81 -1.92 -0.02
CA TYR A 59 -8.00 -0.50 -0.31
C TYR A 59 -7.06 -0.01 -1.41
N GLY A 60 -5.77 -0.35 -1.33
CA GLY A 60 -4.77 0.00 -2.34
C GLY A 60 -5.00 -0.65 -3.71
N ASP A 61 -5.54 -1.87 -3.73
CA ASP A 61 -5.83 -2.60 -4.97
C ASP A 61 -7.01 -2.02 -5.78
N LEU A 62 -7.86 -1.19 -5.17
CA LEU A 62 -9.06 -0.64 -5.85
C LEU A 62 -8.74 0.44 -6.88
N LYS A 63 -7.88 1.40 -6.54
CA LYS A 63 -7.58 2.59 -7.35
C LYS A 63 -6.18 3.13 -7.03
N GLU A 64 -5.49 3.65 -8.03
CA GLU A 64 -4.17 4.27 -7.85
C GLU A 64 -4.18 5.47 -6.90
N GLU A 65 -5.26 6.26 -6.90
CA GLU A 65 -5.46 7.38 -5.95
C GLU A 65 -5.42 6.93 -4.48
N ASN A 66 -5.85 5.69 -4.19
CA ASN A 66 -5.78 5.13 -2.85
C ASN A 66 -4.34 4.85 -2.44
N LEU A 67 -3.49 4.37 -3.37
CA LEU A 67 -2.06 4.18 -3.12
C LEU A 67 -1.38 5.52 -2.82
N VAL A 68 -1.74 6.59 -3.53
CA VAL A 68 -1.25 7.94 -3.25
C VAL A 68 -1.61 8.37 -1.82
N LYS A 69 -2.82 8.07 -1.36
CA LYS A 69 -3.26 8.38 -0.01
C LYS A 69 -2.51 7.55 1.04
N LEU A 70 -2.33 6.25 0.79
CA LEU A 70 -1.56 5.37 1.68
C LEU A 70 -0.12 5.86 1.83
N GLN A 71 0.50 6.26 0.71
CA GLN A 71 1.85 6.80 0.68
C GLN A 71 1.95 8.11 1.46
N LYS A 72 1.02 9.06 1.25
CA LYS A 72 0.99 10.33 1.99
C LYS A 72 0.84 10.16 3.51
N ASN A 73 0.23 9.05 3.95
CA ASN A 73 0.09 8.71 5.36
C ASN A 73 1.28 7.88 5.91
N GLY A 74 2.40 7.80 5.18
CA GLY A 74 3.64 7.17 5.67
C GLY A 74 3.57 5.64 5.78
N LEU A 75 2.71 4.99 4.98
CA LEU A 75 2.52 3.54 5.05
C LEU A 75 3.82 2.77 4.78
N ALA A 76 4.66 3.23 3.83
CA ALA A 76 5.90 2.55 3.49
C ALA A 76 6.82 2.37 4.71
N CYS A 77 7.05 3.46 5.47
CA CYS A 77 7.84 3.42 6.69
C CYS A 77 7.24 2.47 7.75
N LYS A 78 5.91 2.49 7.94
CA LYS A 78 5.24 1.54 8.85
C LYS A 78 5.46 0.09 8.43
N ILE A 79 5.33 -0.21 7.14
CA ILE A 79 5.53 -1.56 6.61
C ILE A 79 6.96 -2.07 6.86
N LEU A 80 7.98 -1.21 6.66
CA LEU A 80 9.37 -1.60 6.89
C LEU A 80 9.63 -2.01 8.35
N SER A 81 8.91 -1.43 9.32
CA SER A 81 8.99 -1.84 10.73
C SER A 81 8.41 -3.25 10.99
N LEU A 82 7.52 -3.74 10.11
CA LEU A 82 6.83 -5.02 10.26
C LEU A 82 7.64 -6.21 9.72
N LEU A 83 8.77 -5.98 9.04
CA LEU A 83 9.58 -7.04 8.45
C LEU A 83 10.14 -8.06 9.46
N LYS A 84 10.10 -7.74 10.77
CA LYS A 84 10.54 -8.62 11.88
C LYS A 84 9.39 -9.46 12.47
N ARG A 85 8.15 -9.32 11.98
CA ARG A 85 6.96 -10.02 12.49
C ARG A 85 6.85 -11.45 11.91
N ASN A 86 5.80 -12.17 12.33
CA ASN A 86 5.53 -13.52 11.83
C ASN A 86 5.37 -13.56 10.30
N VAL A 87 5.50 -14.77 9.74
CA VAL A 87 5.56 -14.99 8.29
C VAL A 87 4.32 -14.48 7.53
N CYS A 88 3.12 -14.56 8.10
CA CYS A 88 1.90 -14.08 7.44
C CYS A 88 1.90 -12.56 7.30
N ILE A 89 2.28 -11.85 8.38
CA ILE A 89 2.45 -10.40 8.36
C ILE A 89 3.57 -10.03 7.40
N LEU A 90 4.72 -10.70 7.47
CA LEU A 90 5.86 -10.44 6.59
C LEU A 90 5.49 -10.55 5.11
N ARG A 91 4.83 -11.63 4.70
CA ARG A 91 4.37 -11.83 3.31
C ARG A 91 3.45 -10.69 2.87
N MET A 92 2.47 -10.33 3.70
CA MET A 92 1.51 -9.27 3.37
C MET A 92 2.19 -7.89 3.30
N SER A 93 3.10 -7.61 4.24
CA SER A 93 3.93 -6.41 4.28
C SER A 93 4.77 -6.28 3.02
N LEU A 94 5.48 -7.33 2.60
CA LEU A 94 6.30 -7.30 1.39
C LEU A 94 5.43 -7.13 0.13
N ARG A 95 4.31 -7.84 0.04
CA ARG A 95 3.38 -7.66 -1.09
C ARG A 95 2.90 -6.21 -1.19
N LEU A 96 2.45 -5.63 -0.08
CA LEU A 96 1.93 -4.25 -0.06
C LEU A 96 3.04 -3.22 -0.34
N LEU A 97 4.25 -3.44 0.17
CA LEU A 97 5.42 -2.63 -0.17
C LEU A 97 5.73 -2.67 -1.67
N GLY A 98 5.70 -3.86 -2.28
CA GLY A 98 5.90 -4.02 -3.71
C GLY A 98 4.85 -3.27 -4.56
N ILE A 99 3.61 -3.18 -4.06
CA ILE A 99 2.55 -2.37 -4.70
C ILE A 99 2.84 -0.88 -4.55
N LEU A 100 3.19 -0.41 -3.35
CA LEU A 100 3.52 1.00 -3.11
C LEU A 100 4.71 1.48 -3.96
N LEU A 101 5.73 0.63 -4.10
CA LEU A 101 6.93 0.93 -4.90
C LEU A 101 6.69 1.11 -6.40
N ARG A 102 5.47 0.83 -6.89
CA ARG A 102 5.07 1.25 -8.23
C ARG A 102 5.09 2.77 -8.37
N MET A 103 4.85 3.50 -7.28
CA MET A 103 4.93 4.95 -7.24
C MET A 103 6.37 5.45 -7.09
N ASP A 104 6.81 6.34 -7.98
CA ASP A 104 8.14 6.98 -7.88
C ASP A 104 8.34 7.73 -6.56
N ALA A 105 7.27 8.33 -6.02
CA ALA A 105 7.31 9.01 -4.73
C ALA A 105 7.73 8.07 -3.58
N THR A 106 7.32 6.80 -3.62
CA THR A 106 7.74 5.79 -2.63
C THR A 106 9.19 5.40 -2.83
N VAL A 107 9.63 5.23 -4.07
CA VAL A 107 11.05 4.95 -4.36
C VAL A 107 11.93 6.07 -3.85
N PHE A 108 11.55 7.33 -4.10
CA PHE A 108 12.27 8.50 -3.62
C PHE A 108 12.29 8.60 -2.08
N GLU A 109 11.18 8.29 -1.40
CA GLU A 109 11.16 8.22 0.05
C GLU A 109 12.16 7.19 0.59
N LEU A 110 12.17 5.99 0.00
CA LEU A 110 13.04 4.90 0.45
C LEU A 110 14.50 5.04 -0.02
N ASP A 111 14.79 5.98 -0.91
CA ASP A 111 16.16 6.32 -1.31
C ASP A 111 16.86 7.25 -0.32
N GLN A 112 16.71 6.95 0.97
CA GLN A 112 17.34 7.67 2.07
C GLN A 112 18.12 6.69 2.94
N ASP A 113 19.28 7.12 3.43
CA ASP A 113 20.19 6.28 4.22
C ASP A 113 19.55 5.72 5.50
N ILE A 114 18.51 6.39 6.02
CA ILE A 114 17.73 5.92 7.19
C ILE A 114 17.05 4.57 6.96
N TYR A 115 16.87 4.14 5.70
CA TYR A 115 16.22 2.89 5.33
C TYR A 115 17.19 1.78 4.92
N ASP A 116 18.51 2.01 5.00
CA ASP A 116 19.51 1.08 4.50
C ASP A 116 19.47 -0.27 5.21
N GLU A 117 19.27 -0.31 6.54
CA GLU A 117 19.16 -1.57 7.29
C GLU A 117 17.99 -2.42 6.76
N GLN A 118 16.85 -1.79 6.48
CA GLN A 118 15.65 -2.48 6.03
C GLN A 118 15.79 -2.95 4.58
N ILE A 119 16.45 -2.17 3.72
CA ILE A 119 16.78 -2.59 2.34
C ILE A 119 17.72 -3.80 2.37
N LEU A 120 18.81 -3.73 3.14
CA LEU A 120 19.73 -4.85 3.33
C LEU A 120 19.04 -6.08 3.92
N LYS A 121 18.06 -5.87 4.80
CA LYS A 121 17.24 -6.96 5.31
C LYS A 121 16.38 -7.61 4.22
N ILE A 122 15.72 -6.82 3.38
CA ILE A 122 14.93 -7.34 2.23
C ILE A 122 15.83 -8.14 1.30
N SER A 123 17.03 -7.63 1.05
CA SER A 123 18.07 -8.33 0.32
C SER A 123 18.44 -9.67 0.95
N SER A 124 18.75 -9.71 2.24
CA SER A 124 19.04 -10.95 2.96
C SER A 124 17.87 -11.94 2.92
N MET A 125 16.63 -11.46 2.99
CA MET A 125 15.44 -12.30 2.87
C MET A 125 15.32 -12.92 1.47
N TYR A 126 15.62 -12.17 0.42
CA TYR A 126 15.64 -12.71 -0.95
C TYR A 126 16.62 -13.89 -1.10
N THR A 127 17.81 -13.79 -0.48
CA THR A 127 18.85 -14.82 -0.65
C THR A 127 18.61 -16.04 0.22
N SER A 128 18.30 -15.82 1.49
CA SER A 128 18.44 -16.84 2.55
C SER A 128 17.14 -17.27 3.22
N HIS A 129 16.03 -16.56 3.02
CA HIS A 129 14.79 -16.88 3.74
C HIS A 129 14.23 -18.25 3.30
N PRO A 130 13.76 -19.12 4.21
CA PRO A 130 13.30 -20.48 3.86
C PRO A 130 11.97 -20.49 3.08
N ASP A 131 11.19 -19.42 3.20
CA ASP A 131 9.89 -19.27 2.54
C ASP A 131 10.02 -18.69 1.13
N GLU A 132 9.60 -19.47 0.13
CA GLU A 132 9.69 -19.08 -1.28
C GLU A 132 8.81 -17.86 -1.62
N PHE A 133 7.64 -17.71 -0.99
CA PHE A 133 6.80 -16.54 -1.23
C PHE A 133 7.48 -15.26 -0.77
N VAL A 134 8.23 -15.31 0.33
CA VAL A 134 9.02 -14.16 0.80
C VAL A 134 10.05 -13.77 -0.25
N LYS A 135 10.80 -14.73 -0.80
CA LYS A 135 11.77 -14.47 -1.89
C LYS A 135 11.09 -13.86 -3.12
N GLN A 136 9.97 -14.43 -3.54
CA GLN A 136 9.18 -13.95 -4.67
C GLN A 136 8.70 -12.50 -4.48
N PHE A 137 8.32 -12.09 -3.26
CA PHE A 137 7.95 -10.71 -2.99
C PHE A 137 9.16 -9.77 -2.85
N CYS A 138 10.29 -10.25 -2.36
CA CYS A 138 11.51 -9.45 -2.27
C CYS A 138 12.09 -9.08 -3.64
N PHE A 139 12.03 -9.98 -4.62
CA PHE A 139 12.58 -9.73 -5.97
C PHE A 139 12.07 -8.44 -6.64
N PRO A 140 10.75 -8.21 -6.82
CA PRO A 140 10.24 -6.99 -7.45
C PRO A 140 10.53 -5.74 -6.63
N ILE A 141 10.60 -5.84 -5.30
CA ILE A 141 10.99 -4.72 -4.42
C ILE A 141 12.44 -4.30 -4.72
N LEU A 142 13.37 -5.26 -4.70
CA LEU A 142 14.78 -5.01 -4.94
C LEU A 142 15.01 -4.51 -6.36
N SER A 143 14.35 -5.11 -7.36
CA SER A 143 14.41 -4.67 -8.75
C SER A 143 13.96 -3.22 -8.91
N ARG A 144 12.92 -2.81 -8.17
CA ARG A 144 12.40 -1.45 -8.24
C ARG A 144 13.29 -0.45 -7.52
N LEU A 145 13.87 -0.82 -6.38
CA LEU A 145 14.79 0.04 -5.64
C LEU A 145 16.16 0.18 -6.32
N ALA A 146 16.61 -0.84 -7.07
CA ALA A 146 17.85 -0.83 -7.84
C ALA A 146 17.86 0.19 -9.00
N THR A 147 16.76 0.91 -9.25
CA THR A 147 16.79 2.08 -10.13
C THR A 147 17.59 3.24 -9.53
N SER A 148 17.80 3.26 -8.21
CA SER A 148 18.74 4.18 -7.55
C SER A 148 20.16 3.64 -7.57
N ASN A 149 21.10 4.42 -8.08
CA ASN A 149 22.53 4.08 -8.06
C ASN A 149 23.07 3.89 -6.63
N ARG A 150 22.53 4.65 -5.67
CA ARG A 150 22.91 4.55 -4.26
C ARG A 150 22.49 3.20 -3.69
N ILE A 151 21.23 2.82 -3.89
CA ILE A 151 20.71 1.52 -3.43
C ILE A 151 21.41 0.37 -4.16
N THR A 152 21.67 0.48 -5.45
CA THR A 152 22.44 -0.53 -6.19
C THR A 152 23.83 -0.72 -5.59
N THR A 153 24.50 0.35 -5.20
CA THR A 153 25.82 0.28 -4.51
C THR A 153 25.70 -0.35 -3.13
N LEU A 154 24.65 -0.03 -2.37
CA LEU A 154 24.36 -0.62 -1.06
C LEU A 154 24.16 -2.14 -1.16
N ILE A 155 23.31 -2.57 -2.10
CA ILE A 155 23.04 -3.96 -2.43
C ILE A 155 24.32 -4.66 -2.91
N PHE A 156 25.14 -4.00 -3.73
CA PHE A 156 26.41 -4.54 -4.22
C PHE A 156 27.38 -4.86 -3.08
N LYS A 157 27.52 -3.94 -2.11
CA LYS A 157 28.36 -4.14 -0.92
C LYS A 157 27.89 -5.29 -0.03
N ALA A 158 26.65 -5.73 -0.19
CA ALA A 158 26.04 -6.81 0.58
C ALA A 158 26.02 -8.17 -0.16
N ASP A 159 26.79 -8.31 -1.25
CA ASP A 159 27.05 -9.56 -1.98
C ASP A 159 25.82 -10.25 -2.59
N LEU A 160 24.87 -9.47 -3.09
CA LEU A 160 23.65 -9.98 -3.74
C LEU A 160 23.82 -10.44 -5.19
N PHE A 161 25.01 -10.27 -5.77
CA PHE A 161 25.26 -10.69 -7.15
C PHE A 161 25.25 -12.20 -7.31
N THR A 162 25.85 -12.93 -6.37
CA THR A 162 25.93 -14.40 -6.43
C THR A 162 24.53 -15.03 -6.48
N PRO A 163 23.57 -14.67 -5.61
CA PRO A 163 22.22 -15.25 -5.64
C PRO A 163 21.38 -14.80 -6.85
N ILE A 164 21.59 -13.58 -7.37
CA ILE A 164 20.93 -13.12 -8.61
C ILE A 164 21.43 -13.94 -9.81
N PHE A 165 22.74 -14.15 -9.92
CA PHE A 165 23.34 -14.98 -10.98
C PHE A 165 22.86 -16.43 -10.91
N GLU A 166 22.80 -17.02 -9.72
CA GLU A 166 22.25 -18.38 -9.54
C GLU A 166 20.79 -18.49 -9.99
N THR A 167 19.98 -17.46 -9.73
CA THR A 167 18.58 -17.42 -10.15
C THR A 167 18.46 -17.33 -11.68
N LEU A 168 19.29 -16.50 -12.32
CA LEU A 168 19.35 -16.39 -13.78
C LEU A 168 19.83 -17.68 -14.45
N GLU A 169 20.84 -18.36 -13.88
CA GLU A 169 21.28 -19.67 -14.38
C GLU A 169 20.18 -20.72 -14.28
N LYS A 170 19.46 -20.78 -13.16
CA LYS A 170 18.32 -21.69 -13.00
C LYS A 170 17.23 -21.41 -14.03
N ALA A 171 16.88 -20.14 -14.24
CA ALA A 171 15.90 -19.74 -15.25
C ALA A 171 16.34 -20.12 -16.69
N ARG A 172 17.64 -20.01 -16.99
CA ARG A 172 18.20 -20.43 -18.29
C ARG A 172 18.17 -21.94 -18.51
N ARG A 173 18.28 -22.75 -17.46
CA ARG A 173 18.26 -24.22 -17.55
C ARG A 173 16.85 -24.81 -17.66
N LEU A 174 15.82 -24.03 -17.35
CA LEU A 174 14.41 -24.43 -17.40
C LEU A 174 13.72 -24.07 -18.73
N ASN A 175 14.38 -23.27 -19.57
CA ASN A 175 14.00 -22.95 -20.96
C ASN A 175 14.89 -23.69 -21.94
#